data_AF-A0A957R8I2-F1
#
_entry.id   AF-A0A957R8I2-F1
#
_cell.length_a   1.000
_cell.length_b   1.000
_cell.length_c   1.000
_cell.angle_alpha   90.00
_cell.angle_beta   90.00
_cell.angle_gamma   90.00
#
_symmetry.space_group_name_H-M   'P 1'
#
loop_
_entity.id
_entity.type
_entity.pdbx_description
1 polymer ?
#
loop_
_entity_poly.entity_id
_entity_poly.type
_entity_poly.pdbx_seq_one_letter_code
_entity_poly.pdbx_strand_id
1 'polypeptide(L)'
;MKTKIFQPGQFEPTDHWYAKALNAQIHPLIHFFMTLSPERIITRYCHMHPLAEREKLTEIFTYQPRYFAWAGTDLLHVTSAGGKRQMVVVETNSCPSGQKSMPLLNEAKEQGGYRQLIEHTFKPRVLQRRKLPPGVLAVIYDKNEMEASGYATAMADAFGEPVYFAPCHEDNNQTRFNE
;
A
#
# COMPACT_ATOMS: atom_id res chain seq x y z
N MET A 1 -16.90 14.09 12.83
CA MET A 1 -17.44 12.78 12.40
C MET A 1 -17.43 11.81 13.57
N LYS A 2 -18.33 10.82 13.59
CA LYS A 2 -18.33 9.75 14.61
C LYS A 2 -17.53 8.55 14.12
N THR A 3 -16.88 7.86 15.05
CA THR A 3 -16.21 6.57 14.80
C THR A 3 -17.22 5.55 14.25
N LYS A 4 -16.84 4.86 13.17
CA LYS A 4 -17.60 3.76 12.56
C LYS A 4 -16.90 2.43 12.89
N ILE A 5 -17.60 1.30 12.74
CA ILE A 5 -17.02 -0.03 12.89
C ILE A 5 -17.30 -0.80 11.60
N PHE A 6 -16.25 -1.34 10.98
CA PHE A 6 -16.35 -2.24 9.84
C PHE A 6 -16.20 -3.69 10.29
N GLN A 7 -17.10 -4.54 9.82
CA GLN A 7 -17.09 -5.98 10.04
C GLN A 7 -16.44 -6.70 8.84
N PRO A 8 -15.90 -7.91 9.03
CA PRO A 8 -15.54 -8.77 7.92
C PRO A 8 -16.73 -8.98 6.97
N GLY A 9 -16.47 -8.94 5.66
CA GLY A 9 -17.44 -9.12 4.58
C GLY A 9 -18.12 -7.83 4.11
N GLN A 10 -17.76 -6.67 4.65
CA GLN A 10 -18.40 -5.38 4.34
C GLN A 10 -17.64 -4.55 3.29
N PHE A 11 -16.70 -5.16 2.57
CA PHE A 11 -15.92 -4.47 1.57
C PHE A 11 -16.75 -4.20 0.31
N GLU A 12 -17.03 -2.93 0.03
CA GLU A 12 -17.75 -2.51 -1.18
C GLU A 12 -16.82 -1.69 -2.09
N PRO A 13 -16.47 -2.17 -3.30
CA PRO A 13 -15.54 -1.48 -4.18
C PRO A 13 -15.96 -0.06 -4.54
N THR A 14 -17.25 0.22 -4.68
CA THR A 14 -17.70 1.56 -5.05
C THR A 14 -17.46 2.62 -3.97
N ASP A 15 -17.25 2.21 -2.72
CA ASP A 15 -16.97 3.11 -1.59
C ASP A 15 -15.49 3.52 -1.48
N HIS A 16 -14.58 2.74 -2.06
CA HIS A 16 -13.14 2.85 -1.79
C HIS A 16 -12.28 3.16 -3.03
N TRP A 17 -12.90 3.27 -4.22
CA TRP A 17 -12.22 3.63 -5.46
C TRP A 17 -12.92 4.75 -6.20
N TYR A 18 -12.14 5.47 -7.00
CA TYR A 18 -12.72 6.25 -8.07
C TYR A 18 -13.32 5.32 -9.14
N ALA A 19 -14.52 5.64 -9.61
CA ALA A 19 -15.19 4.90 -10.67
C ALA A 19 -14.29 4.71 -11.92
N LYS A 20 -13.47 5.70 -12.26
CA LYS A 20 -12.47 5.59 -13.33
C LYS A 20 -11.51 4.42 -13.11
N ALA A 21 -11.04 4.20 -11.88
CA ALA A 21 -10.08 3.15 -11.57
C ALA A 21 -10.73 1.76 -11.63
N LEU A 22 -11.97 1.63 -11.14
CA LEU A 22 -12.72 0.37 -11.22
C LEU A 22 -13.03 -0.04 -12.67
N ASN A 23 -13.33 0.94 -13.52
CA ASN A 23 -13.66 0.70 -14.93
C ASN A 23 -12.42 0.64 -15.85
N ALA A 24 -11.22 0.86 -15.32
CA ALA A 24 -10.00 0.86 -16.12
C ALA A 24 -9.42 -0.55 -16.20
N GLN A 25 -9.05 -0.96 -17.41
CA GLN A 25 -8.21 -2.13 -17.62
C GLN A 25 -6.75 -1.74 -17.56
N ILE A 26 -5.96 -2.47 -16.77
CA ILE A 26 -4.52 -2.24 -16.69
C ILE A 26 -3.84 -2.63 -18.01
N HIS A 27 -2.90 -1.81 -18.47
CA HIS A 27 -2.16 -2.11 -19.69
C HIS A 27 -1.40 -3.44 -19.56
N PRO A 28 -1.45 -4.36 -20.55
CA PRO A 28 -0.85 -5.70 -20.44
C PRO A 28 0.63 -5.71 -20.06
N LEU A 29 1.42 -4.76 -20.57
CA LEU A 29 2.84 -4.62 -20.19
C LEU A 29 3.03 -4.28 -18.70
N ILE A 30 2.17 -3.45 -18.14
CA ILE A 30 2.22 -3.09 -16.71
C ILE A 30 1.77 -4.29 -15.88
N HIS A 31 0.68 -4.95 -16.28
CA HIS A 31 0.25 -6.19 -15.62
C HIS A 31 1.37 -7.24 -15.60
N PHE A 32 2.00 -7.49 -16.75
CA PHE A 32 3.14 -8.40 -16.84
C PHE A 32 4.29 -7.98 -15.93
N PHE A 33 4.62 -6.69 -15.88
CA PHE A 33 5.66 -6.18 -15.00
C PHE A 33 5.35 -6.43 -13.52
N MET A 34 4.10 -6.19 -13.09
CA MET A 34 3.65 -6.38 -11.70
C MET A 34 3.60 -7.87 -11.28
N THR A 35 3.70 -8.81 -12.22
CA THR A 35 3.74 -10.26 -11.95
C THR A 35 5.15 -10.85 -11.94
N LEU A 36 6.18 -10.02 -12.12
CA LEU A 36 7.57 -10.50 -12.11
C LEU A 36 8.05 -10.84 -10.70
N SER A 37 8.74 -11.97 -10.58
CA SER A 37 9.45 -12.31 -9.33
C SER A 37 10.68 -11.42 -9.15
N PRO A 38 11.15 -11.21 -7.91
CA PRO A 38 12.40 -10.50 -7.63
C PRO A 38 13.58 -11.01 -8.47
N GLU A 39 13.73 -12.32 -8.63
CA GLU A 39 14.82 -12.94 -9.39
C GLU A 39 14.77 -12.58 -10.88
N ARG A 40 13.57 -12.50 -11.46
CA ARG A 40 13.38 -12.07 -12.85
C ARG A 40 13.68 -10.59 -13.03
N ILE A 41 13.30 -9.74 -12.07
CA ILE A 41 13.61 -8.31 -12.09
C ILE A 41 15.13 -8.10 -12.00
N ILE A 42 15.79 -8.72 -11.02
CA ILE A 42 17.24 -8.65 -10.83
C ILE A 42 17.98 -9.13 -12.07
N THR A 43 17.57 -10.27 -12.65
CA THR A 43 18.22 -10.82 -13.84
C THR A 43 18.12 -9.88 -15.04
N ARG A 44 16.96 -9.26 -15.25
CA ARG A 44 16.80 -8.25 -16.31
C ARG A 44 17.63 -7.01 -16.05
N TYR A 45 17.66 -6.53 -14.81
CA TYR A 45 18.45 -5.37 -14.43
C TYR A 45 19.95 -5.61 -14.68
N CYS A 46 20.51 -6.74 -14.23
CA CYS A 46 21.91 -7.09 -14.48
C CYS A 46 22.24 -7.26 -15.97
N HIS A 47 21.28 -7.73 -16.79
CA HIS A 47 21.48 -7.81 -18.24
C HIS A 47 21.61 -6.42 -18.88
N MET A 48 20.80 -5.44 -18.44
CA MET A 48 20.88 -4.05 -18.92
C MET A 48 22.05 -3.27 -18.29
N HIS A 49 22.50 -3.68 -17.11
CA HIS A 49 23.56 -3.05 -16.33
C HIS A 49 24.62 -4.09 -15.91
N PRO A 50 25.56 -4.46 -16.80
CA PRO A 50 26.51 -5.55 -16.55
C PRO A 50 27.44 -5.35 -15.35
N LEU A 51 27.62 -4.11 -14.90
CA LEU A 51 28.44 -3.76 -13.73
C LEU A 51 27.66 -3.80 -12.41
N ALA A 52 26.36 -4.09 -12.44
CA ALA A 52 25.54 -4.16 -11.23
C ALA A 52 25.79 -5.48 -10.48
N GLU A 53 26.02 -5.38 -9.17
CA GLU A 53 26.21 -6.52 -8.29
C GLU A 53 24.88 -7.23 -7.97
N ARG A 54 24.71 -8.46 -8.46
CA ARG A 54 23.48 -9.24 -8.27
C ARG A 54 23.19 -9.51 -6.80
N GLU A 55 24.22 -9.80 -6.01
CA GLU A 55 24.12 -10.10 -4.58
C GLU A 55 23.57 -8.90 -3.82
N LYS A 56 24.03 -7.68 -4.13
CA LYS A 56 23.52 -6.44 -3.54
C LYS A 56 22.09 -6.12 -3.92
N LEU A 57 21.72 -6.37 -5.18
CA LEU A 57 20.31 -6.24 -5.58
C LEU A 57 19.42 -7.23 -4.81
N THR A 58 19.88 -8.45 -4.62
CA THR A 58 19.15 -9.48 -3.86
C THR A 58 18.99 -9.07 -2.40
N GLU A 59 20.03 -8.50 -1.79
CA GLU A 59 19.99 -7.91 -0.45
C GLU A 59 18.92 -6.80 -0.36
N ILE A 60 18.86 -5.89 -1.35
CA ILE A 60 17.86 -4.81 -1.41
C ILE A 60 16.43 -5.37 -1.51
N PHE A 61 16.18 -6.36 -2.36
CA PHE A 61 14.85 -6.95 -2.53
C PHE A 61 14.34 -7.72 -1.30
N THR A 62 15.25 -8.17 -0.44
CA THR A 62 14.93 -8.92 0.78
C THR A 62 14.98 -8.07 2.05
N TYR A 63 15.51 -6.85 1.96
CA TYR A 63 15.61 -5.92 3.08
C TYR A 63 14.22 -5.53 3.61
N GLN A 64 14.05 -5.60 4.93
CA GLN A 64 12.86 -5.12 5.62
C GLN A 64 13.22 -4.01 6.61
N PRO A 65 12.74 -2.77 6.42
CA PRO A 65 13.06 -1.66 7.30
C PRO A 65 12.41 -1.83 8.68
N ARG A 66 13.13 -1.54 9.75
CA ARG A 66 12.61 -1.64 11.12
C ARG A 66 11.47 -0.64 11.38
N TYR A 67 11.65 0.61 10.97
CA TYR A 67 10.75 1.72 11.31
C TYR A 67 9.86 2.18 10.15
N PHE A 68 10.36 2.09 8.92
CA PHE A 68 9.74 2.73 7.77
C PHE A 68 9.12 1.71 6.80
N ALA A 69 8.03 1.08 7.25
CA ALA A 69 7.43 -0.11 6.62
C ALA A 69 6.71 0.14 5.30
N TRP A 70 6.18 1.35 5.15
CA TRP A 70 5.31 1.75 4.06
C TRP A 70 5.71 3.16 3.67
N ALA A 71 6.05 3.31 2.39
CA ALA A 71 6.51 4.55 1.83
C ALA A 71 6.04 4.67 0.38
N GLY A 72 5.82 5.90 -0.06
CA GLY A 72 5.72 6.24 -1.48
C GLY A 72 6.95 7.04 -1.88
N THR A 73 7.35 6.90 -3.14
CA THR A 73 8.47 7.65 -3.68
C THR A 73 8.07 8.25 -5.00
N ASP A 74 8.24 9.56 -5.13
CA ASP A 74 7.99 10.27 -6.35
C ASP A 74 9.24 10.23 -7.23
N LEU A 75 9.05 9.75 -8.45
CA LEU A 75 10.12 9.55 -9.40
C LEU A 75 9.91 10.42 -10.64
N LEU A 76 10.98 11.05 -11.11
CA LEU A 76 11.01 11.73 -12.40
C LEU A 76 11.93 10.99 -13.37
N HIS A 77 11.43 10.77 -14.59
CA HIS A 77 12.25 10.30 -15.70
C HIS A 77 12.88 11.51 -16.39
N VAL A 78 14.17 11.74 -16.14
CA VAL A 78 14.90 12.93 -16.60
C VAL A 78 15.94 12.58 -17.66
N THR A 79 16.25 13.55 -18.52
CA THR A 79 17.37 13.48 -19.46
C THR A 79 18.37 14.59 -19.15
N SER A 80 19.62 14.24 -18.88
CA SER A 80 20.68 15.23 -18.67
C SER A 80 21.03 15.97 -19.98
N ALA A 81 21.76 17.09 -19.88
CA ALA A 81 22.25 17.83 -21.05
C ALA A 81 23.08 16.96 -22.01
N GLY A 82 23.80 15.96 -21.49
CA GLY A 82 24.56 14.98 -22.27
C GLY A 82 23.72 13.81 -22.81
N GLY A 83 22.39 13.86 -22.73
CA GLY A 83 21.49 12.83 -23.26
C GLY A 83 21.27 11.61 -22.37
N LYS A 84 21.91 11.53 -21.18
CA LYS A 84 21.70 10.42 -20.24
C LYS A 84 20.28 10.44 -19.67
N ARG A 85 19.50 9.39 -19.92
CA ARG A 85 18.17 9.14 -19.36
C ARG A 85 18.27 8.34 -18.06
N GLN A 86 17.58 8.77 -17.01
CA GLN A 86 17.56 8.07 -15.72
C GLN A 86 16.32 8.43 -14.90
N MET A 87 15.95 7.56 -13.98
CA MET A 87 14.97 7.86 -12.95
C MET A 87 15.67 8.59 -11.79
N VAL A 88 15.06 9.67 -11.29
CA VAL A 88 15.54 10.44 -10.14
C VAL A 88 14.46 10.44 -9.07
N VAL A 89 14.86 10.17 -7.83
CA VAL A 89 14.01 10.31 -6.65
C VAL A 89 13.89 11.79 -6.29
N VAL A 90 12.67 12.28 -6.22
CA VAL A 90 12.38 13.67 -5.81
C VAL A 90 12.05 13.73 -4.33
N GLU A 91 11.12 12.89 -3.90
CA GLU A 91 10.70 12.81 -2.51
C GLU A 91 10.32 11.38 -2.13
N THR A 92 10.36 11.11 -0.82
CA THR A 92 9.83 9.89 -0.23
C THR A 92 8.90 10.29 0.91
N ASN A 93 7.68 9.77 0.90
CA ASN A 93 6.63 10.07 1.88
C ASN A 93 6.27 8.83 2.72
N SER A 94 5.77 9.09 3.93
CA SER A 94 5.52 8.10 4.99
C SER A 94 4.07 7.60 5.10
N CYS A 95 3.19 8.08 4.22
CA CYS A 95 1.77 7.73 4.16
C CYS A 95 1.26 8.02 2.74
N PRO A 96 1.71 7.25 1.73
CA PRO A 96 1.30 7.49 0.36
C PRO A 96 -0.19 7.20 0.18
N SER A 97 -0.80 8.02 -0.65
CA SER A 97 -2.15 7.80 -1.16
C SER A 97 -2.04 7.34 -2.62
N GLY A 98 -2.81 6.34 -3.04
CA GLY A 98 -2.84 5.91 -4.43
C GLY A 98 -3.77 4.74 -4.76
N GLN A 99 -4.24 3.97 -3.78
CA GLN A 99 -4.98 2.73 -4.06
C GLN A 99 -6.33 3.00 -4.72
N LYS A 100 -7.08 4.01 -4.24
CA LYS A 100 -8.35 4.46 -4.82
C LYS A 100 -8.28 4.85 -6.30
N SER A 101 -7.08 5.13 -6.81
CA SER A 101 -6.84 5.54 -8.20
C SER A 101 -6.13 4.48 -9.04
N MET A 102 -5.66 3.39 -8.43
CA MET A 102 -4.95 2.33 -9.12
C MET A 102 -5.95 1.29 -9.66
N PRO A 103 -5.94 0.98 -10.97
CA PRO A 103 -6.76 -0.10 -11.52
C PRO A 103 -6.44 -1.45 -10.88
N LEU A 104 -7.43 -2.34 -10.80
CA LEU A 104 -7.23 -3.68 -10.28
C LEU A 104 -6.29 -4.48 -11.19
N LEU A 105 -5.35 -5.21 -10.56
CA LEU A 105 -4.51 -6.18 -11.28
C LEU A 105 -5.30 -7.44 -11.67
N ASN A 106 -6.34 -7.77 -10.89
CA ASN A 106 -7.22 -8.89 -11.11
C ASN A 106 -8.62 -8.49 -10.64
N GLU A 107 -9.58 -8.46 -11.56
CA GLU A 107 -10.96 -8.02 -11.32
C GLU A 107 -11.70 -8.92 -10.31
N ALA A 108 -11.34 -10.20 -10.23
CA ALA A 108 -11.91 -11.12 -9.23
C ALA A 108 -11.39 -10.87 -7.80
N LYS A 109 -10.38 -10.00 -7.65
CA LYS A 109 -9.81 -9.61 -6.35
C LYS A 109 -10.15 -8.15 -6.07
N GLU A 110 -11.40 -7.93 -5.75
CA GLU A 110 -11.99 -6.61 -5.54
C GLU A 110 -11.21 -5.73 -4.57
N GLN A 111 -10.66 -6.28 -3.48
CA GLN A 111 -9.86 -5.52 -2.50
C GLN A 111 -8.50 -5.00 -3.03
N GLY A 112 -8.06 -5.49 -4.19
CA GLY A 112 -6.88 -5.00 -4.90
C GLY A 112 -5.64 -4.78 -4.02
N GLY A 113 -5.03 -3.61 -4.16
CA GLY A 113 -3.84 -3.25 -3.39
C GLY A 113 -4.10 -2.92 -1.92
N TYR A 114 -5.35 -2.66 -1.50
CA TYR A 114 -5.69 -2.51 -0.08
C TYR A 114 -5.37 -3.79 0.69
N ARG A 115 -5.92 -4.93 0.24
CA ARG A 115 -5.67 -6.24 0.86
C ARG A 115 -4.20 -6.63 0.83
N GLN A 116 -3.52 -6.39 -0.29
CA GLN A 116 -2.10 -6.72 -0.42
C GLN A 116 -1.25 -5.96 0.60
N LEU A 117 -1.48 -4.66 0.77
CA LEU A 117 -0.74 -3.86 1.74
C LEU A 117 -0.99 -4.35 3.18
N ILE A 118 -2.25 -4.62 3.53
CA ILE A 118 -2.57 -5.11 4.87
C ILE A 118 -1.93 -6.48 5.14
N GLU A 119 -2.13 -7.45 4.26
CA GLU A 119 -1.64 -8.83 4.43
C GLU A 119 -0.12 -8.92 4.43
N HIS A 120 0.57 -8.15 3.58
CA HIS A 120 2.01 -8.28 3.40
C HIS A 120 2.83 -7.34 4.28
N THR A 121 2.27 -6.21 4.71
CA THR A 121 3.00 -5.20 5.48
C THR A 121 2.54 -5.12 6.92
N PHE A 122 1.25 -4.91 7.17
CA PHE A 122 0.74 -4.59 8.51
C PHE A 122 0.45 -5.83 9.35
N LYS A 123 -0.25 -6.82 8.80
CA LYS A 123 -0.63 -8.05 9.50
C LYS A 123 0.58 -8.83 10.05
N PRO A 124 1.67 -9.04 9.30
CA PRO A 124 2.85 -9.72 9.84
C PRO A 124 3.47 -8.93 10.99
N ARG A 125 3.50 -7.59 10.91
CA ARG A 125 4.04 -6.72 11.97
C ARG A 125 3.20 -6.74 13.24
N VAL A 126 1.88 -6.80 13.12
CA VAL A 126 0.98 -6.92 14.27
C VAL A 126 1.17 -8.29 14.93
N LEU A 127 1.14 -9.38 14.15
CA LEU A 127 1.26 -10.75 14.67
C LEU A 127 2.64 -11.07 15.26
N GLN A 128 3.71 -10.46 14.75
CA GLN A 128 5.06 -10.62 15.30
C GLN A 128 5.25 -9.92 16.65
N ARG A 129 4.39 -8.97 17.03
CA ARG A 129 4.49 -8.25 18.30
C ARG A 129 3.90 -9.07 19.45
N ARG A 130 4.74 -9.89 20.07
CA ARG A 130 4.41 -10.80 21.19
C ARG A 130 3.90 -10.15 22.49
N LYS A 131 3.76 -8.82 22.59
CA LYS A 131 3.46 -8.10 23.84
C LYS A 131 2.53 -6.90 23.66
N LEU A 132 1.53 -7.00 22.79
CA LEU A 132 0.46 -5.99 22.78
C LEU A 132 -0.52 -6.29 23.92
N PRO A 133 -0.99 -5.27 24.67
CA PRO A 133 -2.10 -5.47 25.60
C PRO A 133 -3.36 -5.89 24.81
N PRO A 134 -4.36 -6.48 25.48
CA PRO A 134 -5.67 -6.69 24.87
C PRO A 134 -6.21 -5.38 24.29
N GLY A 135 -6.80 -5.46 23.10
CA GLY A 135 -7.27 -4.28 22.38
C GLY A 135 -8.01 -4.66 21.12
N VAL A 136 -8.30 -3.65 20.32
CA VAL A 136 -9.04 -3.75 19.06
C VAL A 136 -8.21 -3.14 17.92
N LEU A 137 -8.54 -3.52 16.69
CA LEU A 137 -7.95 -2.91 15.51
C LEU A 137 -8.63 -1.58 15.17
N ALA A 138 -7.84 -0.60 14.75
CA ALA A 138 -8.35 0.69 14.32
C ALA A 138 -7.55 1.26 13.16
N VAL A 139 -8.25 1.89 12.22
CA VAL A 139 -7.69 2.81 11.23
C VAL A 139 -8.09 4.22 11.62
N ILE A 140 -7.08 5.03 11.90
CA ILE A 140 -7.22 6.44 12.26
C ILE A 140 -6.90 7.28 11.02
N TYR A 141 -7.72 8.28 10.73
CA TYR A 141 -7.53 9.13 9.56
C TYR A 141 -7.81 10.60 9.85
N ASP A 142 -6.99 11.47 9.29
CA ASP A 142 -7.12 12.93 9.33
C ASP A 142 -7.74 13.49 8.03
N LYS A 143 -7.51 12.79 6.92
CA LYS A 143 -7.94 13.15 5.56
C LYS A 143 -8.33 11.91 4.74
N ASN A 144 -8.92 12.16 3.57
CA ASN A 144 -9.13 11.17 2.51
C ASN A 144 -9.86 9.88 2.97
N GLU A 145 -11.11 10.04 3.41
CA GLU A 145 -11.95 8.97 3.95
C GLU A 145 -12.08 7.76 3.01
N MET A 146 -12.19 7.98 1.69
CA MET A 146 -12.33 6.91 0.69
C MET A 146 -11.19 5.89 0.76
N GLU A 147 -9.95 6.36 0.83
CA GLU A 147 -8.79 5.47 0.90
C GLU A 147 -8.60 4.86 2.27
N ALA A 148 -8.78 5.66 3.33
CA ALA A 148 -8.63 5.17 4.69
C ALA A 148 -9.69 4.12 5.04
N SER A 149 -10.93 4.30 4.59
CA SER A 149 -12.00 3.32 4.78
C SER A 149 -11.72 2.03 4.01
N GLY A 150 -11.13 2.09 2.81
CA GLY A 150 -10.71 0.90 2.06
C GLY A 150 -9.65 0.08 2.80
N TYR A 151 -8.70 0.73 3.49
CA TYR A 151 -7.79 0.01 4.38
C TYR A 151 -8.48 -0.59 5.60
N ALA A 152 -9.46 0.11 6.18
CA ALA A 152 -10.19 -0.38 7.36
C ALA A 152 -11.03 -1.62 7.05
N THR A 153 -11.78 -1.61 5.96
CA THR A 153 -12.59 -2.75 5.50
C THR A 153 -11.71 -3.92 5.07
N ALA A 154 -10.65 -3.68 4.29
CA ALA A 154 -9.69 -4.73 3.92
C ALA A 154 -8.96 -5.30 5.14
N MET A 155 -8.73 -4.49 6.19
CA MET A 155 -8.14 -4.94 7.45
C MET A 155 -9.12 -5.84 8.23
N ALA A 156 -10.40 -5.49 8.29
CA ALA A 156 -11.40 -6.35 8.94
C ALA A 156 -11.42 -7.74 8.30
N ASP A 157 -11.40 -7.82 6.98
CA ASP A 157 -11.32 -9.10 6.26
C ASP A 157 -9.98 -9.81 6.40
N ALA A 158 -8.88 -9.08 6.58
CA ALA A 158 -7.55 -9.67 6.71
C ALA A 158 -7.34 -10.32 8.08
N PHE A 159 -7.91 -9.74 9.12
CA PHE A 159 -7.79 -10.24 10.49
C PHE A 159 -8.99 -11.09 10.91
N GLY A 160 -10.13 -10.99 10.23
CA GLY A 160 -11.36 -11.70 10.58
C GLY A 160 -12.01 -11.16 11.86
N GLU A 161 -11.78 -9.88 12.19
CA GLU A 161 -12.30 -9.21 13.38
C GLU A 161 -12.76 -7.78 13.07
N PRO A 162 -13.61 -7.16 13.90
CA PRO A 162 -14.08 -5.80 13.68
C PRO A 162 -12.93 -4.77 13.72
N VAL A 163 -12.98 -3.79 12.82
CA VAL A 163 -12.02 -2.68 12.78
C VAL A 163 -12.73 -1.35 13.00
N TYR A 164 -12.24 -0.57 13.96
CA TYR A 164 -12.71 0.79 14.20
C TYR A 164 -12.16 1.73 13.14
N PHE A 165 -13.02 2.57 12.58
CA PHE A 165 -12.66 3.59 11.63
C PHE A 165 -12.94 4.97 12.21
N ALA A 166 -11.88 5.68 12.59
CA ALA A 166 -11.97 6.76 13.54
C ALA A 166 -11.31 8.06 13.02
N PRO A 167 -12.06 9.17 12.91
CA PRO A 167 -11.51 10.44 12.44
C PRO A 167 -10.62 11.11 13.50
N CYS A 168 -9.53 11.75 13.06
CA CYS A 168 -8.57 12.52 13.83
C CYS A 168 -8.18 13.79 13.04
N HIS A 169 -9.10 14.74 12.93
CA HIS A 169 -8.84 16.02 12.24
C HIS A 169 -8.08 16.99 13.15
N GLU A 170 -7.30 17.92 12.58
CA GLU A 170 -6.45 18.86 13.33
C GLU A 170 -7.18 19.64 14.44
N ASP A 171 -8.46 19.98 14.23
CA ASP A 171 -9.28 20.68 15.23
C ASP A 171 -9.74 19.79 16.40
N ASN A 172 -9.50 18.47 16.32
CA ASN A 172 -9.87 17.47 17.31
C ASN A 172 -8.62 16.81 17.89
N ASN A 173 -8.14 17.32 19.02
CA ASN A 173 -6.99 16.77 19.76
C ASN A 173 -7.19 15.33 20.29
N GLN A 174 -8.35 14.71 20.09
CA GLN A 174 -8.67 13.37 20.57
C GLN A 174 -9.65 12.63 19.65
N THR A 175 -9.28 11.42 19.25
CA THR A 175 -10.21 10.45 18.66
C THR A 175 -10.77 9.58 19.79
N ARG A 176 -12.10 9.58 19.96
CA ARG A 176 -12.77 8.71 20.94
C ARG A 176 -13.34 7.48 20.24
N PHE A 177 -12.92 6.31 20.72
CA PHE A 177 -13.58 5.05 20.41
C PHE A 177 -14.76 4.94 21.39
N ASN A 178 -15.98 4.88 20.87
CA ASN A 178 -17.15 4.70 21.73
C ASN A 178 -17.14 3.25 22.24
N GLU A 179 -17.30 3.09 23.55
CA GLU A 179 -17.53 1.81 24.23
C GLU A 179 -18.90 1.21 23.85
#